data_AF-A0A0Q5FP14-F1
#
_entry.id   AF-A0A0Q5FP14-F1
#
_cell.length_a   1.000
_cell.length_b   1.000
_cell.length_c   1.000
_cell.angle_alpha   90.00
_cell.angle_beta   90.00
_cell.angle_gamma   90.00
#
_symmetry.space_group_name_H-M   'P 1'
#
loop_
_entity.id
_entity.type
_entity.pdbx_description
1 polymer ?
#
loop_
_entity_poly.entity_id
_entity_poly.type
_entity_poly.pdbx_seq_one_letter_code
_entity_poly.pdbx_strand_id
1 'polypeptide(L)'
;MAQRIGWLHDELLLAADLVSRNHWSAVRANNPAAEELSQLLRQGTLHPGKVLPDDFRSPWSIQRKTFDLATSDPSYQGKATRGALRDAGVLAAFRRDVNGMQAAAAEVRRLLLENLALPQDWSTDVDNLSFDEGGVVEYLGRRRERSSRLREAKISDALKSRGSLECEICQFDFSAFYGSRGDRYIEVHHRTPLHASGSTHSSLKELVLLCANCHRMCHRGNWITPDELGAMIREARGA
;
A
#
# COMPACT_ATOMS: atom_id res chain seq x y z
N MET A 1 -9.23 23.78 -1.95
CA MET A 1 -9.38 22.94 -3.17
C MET A 1 -9.17 21.49 -2.77
N ALA A 2 -10.13 20.60 -3.05
CA ALA A 2 -10.05 19.20 -2.66
C ALA A 2 -8.78 18.54 -3.26
N GLN A 3 -7.99 17.89 -2.42
CA GLN A 3 -6.78 17.19 -2.85
C GLN A 3 -7.18 16.02 -3.76
N ARG A 4 -6.63 15.96 -4.98
CA ARG A 4 -6.98 14.91 -5.95
C ARG A 4 -6.46 13.56 -5.48
N ILE A 5 -7.36 12.67 -5.04
CA ILE A 5 -7.02 11.32 -4.60
C ILE A 5 -6.74 10.44 -5.84
N GLY A 6 -5.50 9.98 -5.96
CA GLY A 6 -5.06 9.08 -7.04
C GLY A 6 -5.68 7.68 -6.91
N TRP A 7 -5.74 6.95 -8.03
CA TRP A 7 -6.07 5.53 -8.05
C TRP A 7 -4.92 4.72 -7.44
N LEU A 8 -5.25 3.83 -6.51
CA LEU A 8 -4.36 2.83 -5.92
C LEU A 8 -4.31 1.57 -6.79
N HIS A 9 -3.29 0.74 -6.59
CA HIS A 9 -3.15 -0.54 -7.29
C HIS A 9 -4.40 -1.41 -7.17
N ASP A 10 -4.89 -1.65 -5.95
CA ASP A 10 -6.09 -2.49 -5.71
C ASP A 10 -7.35 -1.93 -6.39
N GLU A 11 -7.48 -0.60 -6.43
CA GLU A 11 -8.60 0.05 -7.15
C GLU A 11 -8.48 -0.16 -8.66
N LEU A 12 -7.25 -0.13 -9.20
CA LEU A 12 -6.98 -0.40 -10.61
C LEU A 12 -7.17 -1.88 -10.94
N LEU A 13 -6.75 -2.80 -10.06
CA LEU A 13 -6.97 -4.24 -10.18
C LEU A 13 -8.46 -4.56 -10.30
N LEU A 14 -9.30 -4.00 -9.42
CA LEU A 14 -10.75 -4.18 -9.46
C LEU A 14 -11.40 -3.55 -10.71
N ALA A 15 -10.92 -2.40 -11.15
CA ALA A 15 -11.39 -1.76 -12.38
C ALA A 15 -10.99 -2.54 -13.64
N ALA A 16 -9.79 -3.13 -13.65
CA ALA A 16 -9.30 -3.97 -14.74
C ALA A 16 -10.00 -5.34 -14.75
N ASP A 17 -10.30 -5.93 -13.61
CA ASP A 17 -11.14 -7.13 -13.48
C ASP A 17 -12.53 -6.88 -14.09
N LEU A 18 -13.14 -5.73 -13.79
CA LEU A 18 -14.42 -5.32 -14.37
C LEU A 18 -14.37 -5.24 -15.90
N VAL A 19 -13.31 -4.65 -16.47
CA VAL A 19 -13.11 -4.58 -17.93
C VAL A 19 -12.84 -5.95 -18.54
N SER A 20 -12.03 -6.77 -17.87
CA SER A 20 -11.70 -8.14 -18.28
C SER A 20 -12.96 -9.02 -18.37
N ARG A 21 -13.81 -8.99 -17.34
CA ARG A 21 -15.11 -9.69 -17.31
C ARG A 21 -16.10 -9.14 -18.33
N ASN A 22 -15.96 -7.88 -18.71
CA ASN A 22 -16.76 -7.25 -19.78
C ASN A 22 -16.09 -7.36 -21.16
N HIS A 23 -15.39 -8.46 -21.43
CA HIS A 23 -14.74 -8.73 -22.72
C HIS A 23 -13.84 -7.60 -23.20
N TRP A 24 -13.04 -7.03 -22.30
CA TRP A 24 -12.13 -5.91 -22.57
C TRP A 24 -12.82 -4.62 -23.05
N SER A 25 -14.13 -4.49 -22.82
CA SER A 25 -14.92 -3.32 -23.16
C SER A 25 -15.14 -2.43 -21.94
N ALA A 26 -15.12 -1.11 -22.15
CA ALA A 26 -15.39 -0.15 -21.09
C ALA A 26 -16.83 -0.28 -20.56
N VAL A 27 -17.02 0.00 -19.27
CA VAL A 27 -18.32 -0.08 -18.60
C VAL A 27 -18.87 1.32 -18.38
N ARG A 28 -20.14 1.54 -18.72
CA ARG A 28 -20.80 2.84 -18.54
C ARG A 28 -21.27 3.03 -17.08
N ALA A 29 -21.39 4.29 -16.66
CA ALA A 29 -21.77 4.67 -15.30
C ALA A 29 -23.16 4.16 -14.87
N ASN A 30 -24.06 3.91 -15.83
CA ASN A 30 -25.40 3.37 -15.57
C ASN A 30 -25.45 1.83 -15.53
N ASN A 31 -24.33 1.14 -15.76
CA ASN A 31 -24.27 -0.30 -15.66
C ASN A 31 -24.23 -0.71 -14.16
N PRO A 32 -25.04 -1.69 -13.72
CA PRO A 32 -25.05 -2.16 -12.34
C PRO A 32 -23.65 -2.52 -11.80
N ALA A 33 -22.77 -3.09 -12.62
CA ALA A 33 -21.43 -3.46 -12.20
C ALA A 33 -20.52 -2.25 -11.92
N ALA A 34 -20.74 -1.10 -12.57
CA ALA A 34 -20.04 0.14 -12.24
C ALA A 34 -20.55 0.76 -10.93
N GLU A 35 -21.85 0.64 -10.66
CA GLU A 35 -22.47 1.05 -9.41
C GLU A 35 -21.96 0.20 -8.23
N GLU A 36 -21.94 -1.12 -8.37
CA GLU A 36 -21.42 -2.04 -7.36
C GLU A 36 -19.96 -1.76 -7.02
N LEU A 37 -19.10 -1.56 -8.03
CA LEU A 37 -17.70 -1.22 -7.80
C LEU A 37 -17.55 0.16 -7.14
N SER A 38 -18.36 1.14 -7.55
CA SER A 38 -18.40 2.46 -6.90
C SER A 38 -18.77 2.33 -5.42
N GLN A 39 -19.84 1.60 -5.09
CA GLN A 39 -20.28 1.39 -3.71
C GLN A 39 -19.20 0.72 -2.87
N LEU A 40 -18.55 -0.32 -3.40
CA LEU A 40 -17.44 -1.01 -2.72
C LEU A 40 -16.27 -0.07 -2.43
N LEU A 41 -15.78 0.68 -3.43
CA LEU A 41 -14.62 1.55 -3.26
C LEU A 41 -14.91 2.76 -2.35
N ARG A 42 -16.15 3.26 -2.35
CA ARG A 42 -16.59 4.38 -1.51
C ARG A 42 -16.66 4.04 -0.02
N GLN A 43 -16.63 2.76 0.35
CA GLN A 43 -16.46 2.35 1.75
C GLN A 43 -15.14 2.89 2.34
N GLY A 44 -14.15 3.19 1.48
CA GLY A 44 -12.96 3.93 1.88
C GLY A 44 -11.93 3.11 2.64
N THR A 45 -12.13 1.80 2.77
CA THR A 45 -11.22 0.86 3.46
C THR A 45 -9.79 0.93 2.91
N LEU A 46 -9.63 1.20 1.61
CA LEU A 46 -8.33 1.37 0.94
C LEU A 46 -7.65 2.73 1.23
N HIS A 47 -8.39 3.68 1.78
CA HIS A 47 -7.91 5.03 2.08
C HIS A 47 -8.13 5.38 3.55
N PRO A 48 -7.58 4.59 4.49
CA PRO A 48 -7.81 4.80 5.91
C PRO A 48 -7.35 6.20 6.33
N GLY A 49 -8.21 6.88 7.10
CA GLY A 49 -7.93 8.22 7.63
C GLY A 49 -8.00 9.36 6.60
N LYS A 50 -8.44 9.11 5.36
CA LYS A 50 -8.69 10.18 4.39
C LYS A 50 -10.15 10.62 4.42
N VAL A 51 -10.38 11.93 4.34
CA VAL A 51 -11.70 12.48 4.02
C VAL A 51 -11.92 12.29 2.53
N LEU A 52 -12.83 11.40 2.17
CA LEU A 52 -13.18 11.11 0.79
C LEU A 52 -14.23 12.13 0.31
N PRO A 53 -14.04 12.78 -0.85
CA PRO A 53 -15.03 13.69 -1.39
C PRO A 53 -16.31 12.95 -1.83
N ASP A 54 -17.43 13.66 -1.93
CA ASP A 54 -18.74 13.08 -2.30
C ASP A 54 -18.76 12.44 -3.69
N ASP A 55 -17.87 12.86 -4.59
CA ASP A 55 -17.71 12.30 -5.94
C ASP A 55 -16.64 11.20 -6.02
N PHE A 56 -16.00 10.87 -4.88
CA PHE A 56 -14.97 9.84 -4.79
C PHE A 56 -15.47 8.52 -5.36
N ARG A 57 -14.69 7.97 -6.29
CA ARG A 57 -14.98 6.68 -6.96
C ARG A 57 -16.43 6.52 -7.43
N SER A 58 -17.10 7.63 -7.75
CA SER A 58 -18.46 7.62 -8.31
C SER A 58 -18.55 6.77 -9.59
N PRO A 59 -19.74 6.30 -9.99
CA PRO A 59 -19.91 5.47 -11.19
C PRO A 59 -19.34 6.14 -12.46
N TRP A 60 -19.38 7.47 -12.53
CA TRP A 60 -18.77 8.26 -13.60
C TRP A 60 -17.24 8.19 -13.61
N SER A 61 -16.62 8.18 -12.43
CA SER A 61 -15.17 8.00 -12.31
C SER A 61 -14.75 6.56 -12.64
N ILE A 62 -15.56 5.56 -12.27
CA ILE A 62 -15.37 4.15 -12.65
C ILE A 62 -15.45 4.04 -14.18
N GLN A 63 -16.49 4.61 -14.80
CA GLN A 63 -16.61 4.67 -16.24
C GLN A 63 -15.34 5.24 -16.86
N ARG A 64 -14.92 6.44 -16.45
CA ARG A 64 -13.75 7.07 -17.06
C ARG A 64 -12.48 6.21 -16.94
N LYS A 65 -12.29 5.54 -15.80
CA LYS A 65 -11.16 4.62 -15.60
C LYS A 65 -11.26 3.36 -16.46
N THR A 66 -12.45 2.76 -16.59
CA THR A 66 -12.63 1.60 -17.48
C THR A 66 -12.45 1.96 -18.95
N PHE A 67 -12.80 3.19 -19.36
CA PHE A 67 -12.44 3.71 -20.69
C PHE A 67 -10.93 3.88 -20.86
N ASP A 68 -10.23 4.44 -19.87
CA ASP A 68 -8.77 4.54 -19.92
C ASP A 68 -8.12 3.15 -20.06
N LEU A 69 -8.60 2.15 -19.31
CA LEU A 69 -8.13 0.76 -19.37
C LEU A 69 -8.43 0.08 -20.71
N ALA A 70 -9.69 0.12 -21.16
CA ALA A 70 -10.12 -0.55 -22.40
C ALA A 70 -9.46 0.05 -23.65
N THR A 71 -9.23 1.36 -23.67
CA THR A 71 -8.60 2.04 -24.83
C THR A 71 -7.07 1.92 -24.86
N SER A 72 -6.47 1.46 -23.76
CA SER A 72 -5.04 1.12 -23.69
C SER A 72 -4.75 -0.27 -24.24
N ASP A 73 -5.78 -1.02 -24.60
CA ASP A 73 -5.63 -2.38 -25.09
C ASP A 73 -5.10 -2.42 -26.54
N PRO A 74 -4.11 -3.27 -26.87
CA PRO A 74 -3.59 -3.38 -28.24
C PRO A 74 -4.63 -3.80 -29.29
N SER A 75 -5.72 -4.48 -28.88
CA SER A 75 -6.81 -4.84 -29.79
C SER A 75 -7.79 -3.70 -30.04
N TYR A 76 -7.68 -2.59 -29.29
CA TYR A 76 -8.50 -1.41 -29.47
C TYR A 76 -8.11 -0.65 -30.74
N GLN A 77 -9.04 -0.54 -31.68
CA GLN A 77 -8.84 0.06 -33.00
C GLN A 77 -8.93 1.61 -33.00
N GLY A 78 -9.18 2.24 -31.84
CA GLY A 78 -9.37 3.68 -31.70
C GLY A 78 -8.16 4.43 -31.10
N LYS A 79 -8.32 5.73 -30.84
CA LYS A 79 -7.27 6.54 -30.18
C LYS A 79 -7.27 6.27 -28.67
N ALA A 80 -6.15 5.76 -28.16
CA ALA A 80 -5.91 5.59 -26.72
C ALA A 80 -6.01 6.92 -25.96
N THR A 81 -6.53 6.88 -24.72
CA THR A 81 -6.57 8.06 -23.86
C THR A 81 -5.19 8.32 -23.21
N ARG A 82 -4.93 9.57 -22.78
CA ARG A 82 -3.68 9.94 -22.09
C ARG A 82 -3.51 9.29 -20.70
N GLY A 83 -4.53 8.60 -20.18
CA GLY A 83 -4.51 7.90 -18.88
C GLY A 83 -3.69 6.61 -18.89
N ALA A 84 -3.47 6.03 -20.08
CA ALA A 84 -2.88 4.72 -20.32
C ALA A 84 -1.53 4.44 -19.63
N LEU A 85 -0.67 5.46 -19.50
CA LEU A 85 0.71 5.28 -19.02
C LEU A 85 0.83 4.80 -17.57
N ARG A 86 -0.19 5.05 -16.72
CA ARG A 86 -0.20 4.58 -15.32
C ARG A 86 -0.95 3.26 -15.13
N ASP A 87 -1.80 2.92 -16.09
CA ASP A 87 -2.68 1.76 -16.05
C ASP A 87 -2.04 0.55 -16.77
N ALA A 88 -0.95 0.77 -17.52
CA ALA A 88 -0.26 -0.22 -18.33
C ALA A 88 0.29 -1.43 -17.54
N GLY A 89 0.72 -1.24 -16.28
CA GLY A 89 1.28 -2.32 -15.46
C GLY A 89 0.24 -3.41 -15.16
N VAL A 90 -0.90 -3.01 -14.58
CA VAL A 90 -2.04 -3.90 -14.30
C VAL A 90 -2.54 -4.57 -15.59
N LEU A 91 -2.65 -3.83 -16.69
CA LEU A 91 -3.09 -4.42 -17.96
C LEU A 91 -2.10 -5.48 -18.48
N ALA A 92 -0.79 -5.20 -18.42
CA ALA A 92 0.23 -6.17 -18.79
C ALA A 92 0.20 -7.42 -17.89
N ALA A 93 -0.08 -7.26 -16.60
CA ALA A 93 -0.27 -8.38 -15.68
C ALA A 93 -1.50 -9.23 -16.05
N PHE A 94 -2.68 -8.62 -16.28
CA PHE A 94 -3.86 -9.36 -16.75
C PHE A 94 -3.64 -10.05 -18.10
N ARG A 95 -2.81 -9.49 -18.98
CA ARG A 95 -2.49 -10.13 -20.27
C ARG A 95 -1.58 -11.35 -20.11
N ARG A 96 -0.70 -11.35 -19.11
CA ARG A 96 0.14 -12.51 -18.79
C ARG A 96 -0.66 -13.63 -18.14
N ASP A 97 -1.57 -13.28 -17.22
CA ASP A 97 -2.41 -14.25 -16.52
C ASP A 97 -3.78 -13.66 -16.16
N VAL A 98 -4.77 -13.89 -17.02
CA VAL A 98 -6.14 -13.42 -16.78
C VAL A 98 -6.74 -14.10 -15.54
N ASN A 99 -6.52 -15.41 -15.39
CA ASN A 99 -7.16 -16.19 -14.33
C ASN A 99 -6.59 -15.84 -12.95
N GLY A 100 -5.26 -15.75 -12.82
CA GLY A 100 -4.61 -15.34 -11.57
C GLY A 100 -4.97 -13.92 -11.17
N MET A 101 -5.03 -12.99 -12.12
CA MET A 101 -5.40 -11.60 -11.83
C MET A 101 -6.88 -11.45 -11.45
N GLN A 102 -7.79 -12.21 -12.07
CA GLN A 102 -9.20 -12.27 -11.66
C GLN A 102 -9.36 -12.90 -10.27
N ALA A 103 -8.55 -13.91 -9.92
CA ALA A 103 -8.54 -14.51 -8.59
C ALA A 103 -8.02 -13.50 -7.54
N ALA A 104 -6.95 -12.77 -7.83
CA ALA A 104 -6.44 -11.70 -6.97
C ALA A 104 -7.50 -10.61 -6.75
N ALA A 105 -8.18 -10.17 -7.82
CA ALA A 105 -9.27 -9.19 -7.72
C ALA A 105 -10.46 -9.71 -6.89
N ALA A 106 -10.81 -10.99 -7.01
CA ALA A 106 -11.86 -11.62 -6.21
C ALA A 106 -11.50 -11.63 -4.72
N GLU A 107 -10.23 -11.91 -4.37
CA GLU A 107 -9.78 -11.90 -2.98
C GLU A 107 -9.79 -10.47 -2.40
N VAL A 108 -9.31 -9.47 -3.13
CA VAL A 108 -9.42 -8.06 -2.70
C VAL A 108 -10.88 -7.67 -2.47
N ARG A 109 -11.78 -8.04 -3.39
CA ARG A 109 -13.22 -7.78 -3.24
C ARG A 109 -13.79 -8.44 -1.99
N ARG A 110 -13.42 -9.70 -1.71
CA ARG A 110 -13.85 -10.44 -0.52
C ARG A 110 -13.40 -9.75 0.76
N LEU A 111 -12.12 -9.39 0.84
CA LEU A 111 -11.53 -8.70 2.00
C LEU A 111 -12.21 -7.34 2.27
N LEU A 112 -12.52 -6.58 1.22
CA LEU A 112 -13.23 -5.31 1.34
C LEU A 112 -14.67 -5.51 1.85
N LEU A 113 -15.40 -6.48 1.30
CA LEU A 113 -16.78 -6.78 1.73
C LEU A 113 -16.86 -7.26 3.19
N GLU A 114 -15.86 -8.03 3.64
CA GLU A 114 -15.74 -8.50 5.02
C GLU A 114 -15.11 -7.46 5.95
N ASN A 115 -14.75 -6.29 5.44
CA ASN A 115 -14.07 -5.22 6.16
C ASN A 115 -12.80 -5.70 6.89
N LEU A 116 -12.10 -6.65 6.30
CA LEU A 116 -10.82 -7.16 6.80
C LEU A 116 -9.67 -6.30 6.29
N ALA A 117 -8.66 -6.12 7.14
CA ALA A 117 -7.45 -5.41 6.74
C ALA A 117 -6.79 -6.16 5.57
N LEU A 118 -6.54 -5.45 4.46
CA LEU A 118 -5.66 -5.97 3.42
C LEU A 118 -4.28 -6.23 4.03
N PRO A 119 -3.63 -7.37 3.74
CA PRO A 119 -2.27 -7.61 4.24
C PRO A 119 -1.38 -6.43 3.84
N GLN A 120 -0.50 -5.94 4.71
CA GLN A 120 0.33 -4.74 4.41
C GLN A 120 1.22 -4.86 3.17
N ASP A 121 1.49 -6.09 2.73
CA ASP A 121 2.08 -6.45 1.45
C ASP A 121 1.24 -5.92 0.27
N TRP A 122 -0.09 -5.96 0.40
CA TRP A 122 -1.03 -5.67 -0.68
C TRP A 122 -1.25 -4.17 -0.93
N SER A 123 -0.91 -3.31 0.05
CA SER A 123 -1.05 -1.85 -0.09
C SER A 123 0.28 -1.12 -0.37
N THR A 124 1.32 -1.85 -0.78
CA THR A 124 2.50 -1.30 -1.46
C THR A 124 2.63 -2.01 -2.80
N ASP A 125 2.16 -1.35 -3.88
CA ASP A 125 2.25 -1.76 -5.29
C ASP A 125 2.76 -3.20 -5.51
N VAL A 126 1.87 -4.15 -5.26
CA VAL A 126 2.06 -5.60 -5.46
C VAL A 126 1.85 -5.90 -6.92
N ASP A 127 2.94 -6.02 -7.68
CA ASP A 127 2.93 -6.91 -8.84
C ASP A 127 3.66 -8.20 -8.43
N ASN A 128 2.89 -9.29 -8.40
CA ASN A 128 3.25 -10.71 -8.27
C ASN A 128 3.37 -11.32 -6.87
N LEU A 129 2.29 -11.97 -6.44
CA LEU A 129 2.41 -13.29 -5.80
C LEU A 129 2.45 -14.36 -6.90
N SER A 130 3.64 -14.82 -7.27
CA SER A 130 3.83 -16.12 -7.92
C SER A 130 4.78 -16.94 -7.06
N PHE A 131 4.29 -18.07 -6.55
CA PHE A 131 5.08 -19.06 -5.83
C PHE A 131 5.88 -19.87 -6.85
N ASP A 132 7.12 -19.46 -7.12
CA ASP A 132 8.20 -20.33 -7.57
C ASP A 132 9.51 -19.83 -6.95
N GLU A 133 10.13 -20.68 -6.15
CA GLU A 133 11.30 -20.36 -5.33
C GLU A 133 12.55 -20.24 -6.22
N GLY A 134 13.21 -19.07 -6.24
CA GLY A 134 14.56 -18.90 -6.80
C GLY A 134 14.70 -18.14 -8.14
N GLY A 135 13.63 -17.58 -8.71
CA GLY A 135 13.71 -16.74 -9.92
C GLY A 135 14.24 -15.33 -9.64
N VAL A 136 15.21 -14.84 -10.42
CA VAL A 136 15.67 -13.45 -10.36
C VAL A 136 14.69 -12.57 -11.15
N VAL A 137 14.05 -11.63 -10.46
CA VAL A 137 13.11 -10.66 -11.03
C VAL A 137 13.73 -9.26 -11.00
N GLU A 138 13.81 -8.61 -12.14
CA GLU A 138 14.25 -7.20 -12.24
C GLU A 138 13.06 -6.25 -12.00
N TYR A 139 13.26 -5.28 -11.11
CA TYR A 139 12.23 -4.36 -10.60
C TYR A 139 12.45 -2.93 -11.10
N LEU A 140 11.38 -2.29 -11.61
CA LEU A 140 11.37 -0.88 -11.99
C LEU A 140 10.16 -0.17 -11.35
N GLY A 141 10.31 0.24 -10.09
CA GLY A 141 9.28 0.97 -9.35
C GLY A 141 9.62 2.44 -9.07
N ARG A 142 8.60 3.31 -9.04
CA ARG A 142 8.73 4.70 -8.58
C ARG A 142 8.46 4.79 -7.09
N ARG A 143 9.55 4.98 -6.33
CA ARG A 143 9.60 5.18 -4.89
C ARG A 143 8.95 6.51 -4.48
N ARG A 144 7.99 6.48 -3.54
CA ARG A 144 7.71 7.67 -2.71
C ARG A 144 9.01 8.02 -1.99
N GLU A 145 9.49 9.24 -2.15
CA GLU A 145 10.75 9.69 -1.56
C GLU A 145 10.62 9.75 -0.02
N ARG A 146 10.73 8.59 0.65
CA ARG A 146 11.16 8.55 2.05
C ARG A 146 12.58 9.08 2.03
N SER A 147 12.78 10.33 2.45
CA SER A 147 14.08 10.97 2.47
C SER A 147 15.09 10.06 3.15
N SER A 148 15.99 9.48 2.36
CA SER A 148 17.13 8.70 2.90
C SER A 148 17.90 9.51 3.93
N ARG A 149 17.91 10.84 3.76
CA ARG A 149 18.49 11.79 4.71
C ARG A 149 17.80 11.76 6.08
N LEU A 150 16.48 11.60 6.17
CA LEU A 150 15.78 11.52 7.47
C LEU A 150 16.08 10.20 8.19
N ARG A 151 16.13 9.09 7.45
CA ARG A 151 16.55 7.80 8.00
C ARG A 151 17.98 7.87 8.53
N GLU A 152 18.91 8.31 7.70
CA GLU A 152 20.33 8.41 8.09
C GLU A 152 20.53 9.42 9.21
N ALA A 153 19.80 10.54 9.21
CA ALA A 153 19.85 11.51 10.30
C ALA A 153 19.36 10.89 11.62
N LYS A 154 18.26 10.12 11.62
CA LYS A 154 17.75 9.45 12.82
C LYS A 154 18.70 8.37 13.34
N ILE A 155 19.26 7.56 12.45
CA ILE A 155 20.26 6.53 12.82
C ILE A 155 21.52 7.18 13.39
N SER A 156 22.00 8.24 12.75
CA SER A 156 23.20 8.96 13.21
C SER A 156 22.95 9.68 14.54
N ASP A 157 21.77 10.26 14.73
CA ASP A 157 21.34 10.87 15.99
C ASP A 157 21.27 9.83 17.11
N ALA A 158 20.69 8.65 16.85
CA ALA A 158 20.62 7.55 17.80
C ALA A 158 22.01 7.03 18.19
N LEU A 159 22.90 6.79 17.22
CA LEU A 159 24.28 6.37 17.49
C LEU A 159 25.06 7.43 18.30
N LYS A 160 24.87 8.72 18.01
CA LYS A 160 25.53 9.80 18.75
C LYS A 160 24.99 9.97 20.18
N SER A 161 23.69 9.82 20.36
CA SER A 161 23.02 10.09 21.64
C SER A 161 22.97 8.88 22.57
N ARG A 162 22.82 7.67 22.02
CA ARG A 162 22.63 6.42 22.78
C ARG A 162 23.77 5.41 22.62
N GLY A 163 24.56 5.51 21.55
CA GLY A 163 25.65 4.58 21.26
C GLY A 163 25.22 3.26 20.60
N SER A 164 23.93 2.94 20.59
CA SER A 164 23.37 1.71 19.99
C SER A 164 22.15 1.99 19.12
N LEU A 165 21.72 0.97 18.36
CA LEU A 165 20.53 0.99 17.50
C LEU A 165 19.49 -0.03 17.99
N GLU A 166 19.25 -0.02 19.29
CA GLU A 166 18.23 -0.85 19.91
C GLU A 166 16.82 -0.42 19.51
N CYS A 167 15.94 -1.42 19.38
CA CYS A 167 14.51 -1.16 19.28
C CYS A 167 14.01 -0.42 20.53
N GLU A 168 13.34 0.73 20.32
CA GLU A 168 12.81 1.55 21.42
C GLU A 168 11.64 0.90 22.18
N ILE A 169 11.17 -0.26 21.72
CA ILE A 169 10.06 -1.01 22.32
C ILE A 169 10.56 -2.25 23.06
N CYS A 170 11.26 -3.15 22.37
CA CYS A 170 11.68 -4.44 22.93
C CYS A 170 13.17 -4.54 23.26
N GLN A 171 13.94 -3.48 23.02
CA GLN A 171 15.39 -3.39 23.24
C GLN A 171 16.24 -4.38 22.42
N PHE A 172 15.66 -4.98 21.37
CA PHE A 172 16.41 -5.83 20.46
C PHE A 172 17.44 -5.01 19.65
N ASP A 173 18.69 -5.46 19.66
CA ASP A 173 19.79 -4.89 18.85
C ASP A 173 20.25 -5.93 17.81
N PHE A 174 20.18 -5.55 16.53
CA PHE A 174 20.59 -6.42 15.43
C PHE A 174 22.10 -6.64 15.38
N SER A 175 22.90 -5.62 15.65
CA SER A 175 24.37 -5.71 15.66
C SER A 175 24.83 -6.62 16.79
N ALA A 176 24.21 -6.53 17.97
CA ALA A 176 24.53 -7.38 19.11
C ALA A 176 24.13 -8.84 18.86
N PHE A 177 22.97 -9.09 18.21
CA PHE A 177 22.47 -10.44 17.98
C PHE A 177 23.07 -11.12 16.74
N TYR A 178 23.19 -10.40 15.62
CA TYR A 178 23.66 -10.92 14.33
C TYR A 178 25.09 -10.52 13.96
N GLY A 179 25.79 -9.79 14.83
CA GLY A 179 27.13 -9.28 14.56
C GLY A 179 27.15 -8.29 13.40
N SER A 180 28.18 -8.39 12.55
CA SER A 180 28.36 -7.53 11.38
C SER A 180 27.18 -7.54 10.40
N ARG A 181 26.40 -8.64 10.34
CA ARG A 181 25.22 -8.74 9.47
C ARG A 181 24.06 -7.84 9.93
N GLY A 182 24.00 -7.53 11.22
CA GLY A 182 23.02 -6.62 11.80
C GLY A 182 23.50 -5.18 11.88
N ASP A 183 24.71 -4.88 11.41
CA ASP A 183 25.29 -3.54 11.54
C ASP A 183 24.42 -2.47 10.86
N ARG A 184 24.17 -1.39 11.61
CA ARG A 184 23.30 -0.28 11.20
C ARG A 184 21.89 -0.68 10.74
N TYR A 185 21.44 -1.90 11.08
CA TYR A 185 20.14 -2.41 10.66
C TYR A 185 19.09 -2.13 11.74
N ILE A 186 18.16 -1.25 11.39
CA ILE A 186 16.98 -0.93 12.20
C ILE A 186 15.93 -0.27 11.30
N GLU A 187 14.65 -0.40 11.67
CA GLU A 187 13.55 0.22 10.93
C GLU A 187 13.16 1.54 11.58
N VAL A 188 13.15 2.62 10.79
CA VAL A 188 12.74 3.95 11.25
C VAL A 188 11.25 4.12 10.94
N HIS A 189 10.44 4.17 11.98
CA HIS A 189 8.99 4.28 11.92
C HIS A 189 8.52 5.64 12.46
N HIS A 190 7.33 6.11 12.10
CA HIS A 190 6.78 7.35 12.68
C HIS A 190 5.97 7.00 13.93
N ARG A 191 6.14 7.74 15.02
CA ARG A 191 5.36 7.56 16.26
C ARG A 191 3.87 7.80 16.04
N THR A 192 3.57 8.77 15.19
CA THR A 192 2.21 9.09 14.76
C THR A 192 2.09 8.79 13.28
N PRO A 193 0.97 8.23 12.80
CA PRO A 193 0.82 7.95 11.39
C PRO A 193 0.83 9.26 10.61
N LEU A 194 1.62 9.34 9.54
CA LEU A 194 1.70 10.53 8.67
C LEU A 194 0.35 10.94 8.04
N HIS A 195 -0.69 10.10 8.11
CA HIS A 195 -2.04 10.45 7.66
C HIS A 195 -2.79 11.38 8.64
N ALA A 196 -2.40 11.44 9.91
CA ALA A 196 -3.01 12.30 10.93
C ALA A 196 -2.41 13.72 10.97
N SER A 197 -1.23 13.94 10.38
CA SER A 197 -0.44 15.18 10.54
C SER A 197 -0.35 16.06 9.29
N GLY A 198 -0.93 15.64 8.16
CA GLY A 198 -0.79 16.36 6.88
C GLY A 198 0.65 16.41 6.38
N SER A 199 0.93 17.20 5.34
CA SER A 199 2.31 17.46 4.88
C SER A 199 3.05 18.34 5.88
N THR A 200 3.71 17.73 6.85
CA THR A 200 4.49 18.43 7.87
C THR A 200 5.98 18.17 7.70
N HIS A 201 6.81 19.14 8.10
CA HIS A 201 8.25 18.93 8.29
C HIS A 201 8.43 17.83 9.34
N SER A 202 8.72 16.60 8.93
CA SER A 202 8.94 15.50 9.87
C SER A 202 10.20 15.77 10.69
N SER A 203 10.04 15.92 12.00
CA SER A 203 11.16 16.11 12.91
C SER A 203 11.73 14.74 13.34
N LEU A 204 13.00 14.68 13.72
CA LEU A 204 13.61 13.44 14.23
C LEU A 204 12.91 12.89 15.50
N LYS A 205 12.18 13.74 16.22
CA LYS A 205 11.40 13.37 17.42
C LYS A 205 10.14 12.57 17.08
N GLU A 206 9.59 12.76 15.90
CA GLU A 206 8.42 12.02 15.42
C GLU A 206 8.79 10.63 14.88
N LEU A 207 10.08 10.33 14.82
CA LEU A 207 10.60 9.04 14.41
C LEU A 207 10.97 8.19 15.62
N VAL A 208 10.74 6.88 15.48
CA VAL A 208 11.09 5.85 16.45
C VAL A 208 11.86 4.73 15.75
N LEU A 209 12.81 4.14 16.46
CA LEU A 209 13.55 2.96 16.00
C LEU A 209 12.84 1.68 16.45
N LEU A 210 12.46 0.84 15.49
CA LEU A 210 11.78 -0.43 15.73
C LEU A 210 12.56 -1.58 15.09
N CYS A 211 12.53 -2.76 15.74
CA CYS A 211 12.95 -3.98 15.07
C CYS A 211 11.86 -4.46 14.10
N ALA A 212 12.23 -5.33 13.15
CA ALA A 212 11.31 -5.88 12.16
C ALA A 212 10.03 -6.48 12.77
N ASN A 213 10.16 -7.16 13.91
CA ASN A 213 9.03 -7.77 14.59
C ASN A 213 8.11 -6.72 15.23
N CYS A 214 8.65 -5.76 15.99
CA CYS A 214 7.85 -4.71 16.63
C CYS A 214 7.19 -3.79 15.60
N HIS A 215 7.91 -3.42 14.54
CA HIS A 215 7.33 -2.64 13.45
C HIS A 215 6.15 -3.38 12.81
N ARG A 216 6.30 -4.69 12.56
CA ARG A 216 5.21 -5.52 12.05
C ARG A 216 4.06 -5.64 13.03
N MET A 217 4.31 -5.68 14.34
CA MET A 217 3.26 -5.72 15.37
C MET A 217 2.50 -4.41 15.49
N CYS A 218 3.13 -3.24 15.32
CA CYS A 218 2.41 -1.96 15.23
C CYS A 218 1.40 -1.94 14.07
N HIS A 219 1.63 -2.74 13.04
CA HIS A 219 0.82 -2.82 11.83
C HIS A 219 -0.08 -4.06 11.76
N ARG A 220 -0.09 -4.92 12.77
CA ARG A 220 -0.86 -6.16 12.74
C ARG A 220 -2.31 -5.90 13.15
N GLY A 221 -3.23 -5.98 12.19
CA GLY A 221 -4.64 -5.66 12.41
C GLY A 221 -4.87 -4.16 12.34
N ASN A 222 -5.54 -3.59 13.34
CA ASN A 222 -5.62 -2.14 13.48
C ASN A 222 -4.26 -1.58 13.89
N TRP A 223 -3.85 -0.47 13.27
CA TRP A 223 -2.60 0.18 13.65
C TRP A 223 -2.65 0.63 15.10
N ILE A 224 -1.58 0.33 15.83
CA ILE A 224 -1.34 0.80 17.19
C ILE A 224 -0.04 1.60 17.23
N THR A 225 0.00 2.58 18.11
CA THR A 225 1.20 3.37 18.36
C THR A 225 2.32 2.49 18.93
N PRO A 226 3.59 2.86 18.70
CA PRO A 226 4.71 2.21 19.36
C PRO A 226 4.56 2.20 20.89
N ASP A 227 4.04 3.27 21.47
CA ASP A 227 3.88 3.39 22.92
C ASP A 227 2.80 2.43 23.47
N GLU A 228 1.69 2.23 22.73
CA GLU A 228 0.67 1.21 23.03
C GLU A 228 1.26 -0.20 22.95
N LEU A 229 1.99 -0.52 21.87
CA LEU A 229 2.65 -1.82 21.74
C LEU A 229 3.65 -2.06 22.90
N GLY A 230 4.38 -1.03 23.31
CA GLY A 230 5.28 -1.09 24.45
C GLY A 230 4.54 -1.36 25.77
N ALA A 231 3.36 -0.78 25.97
CA ALA A 231 2.53 -1.06 27.14
C ALA A 231 2.08 -2.53 27.16
N MET A 232 1.60 -3.04 26.03
CA MET A 232 1.18 -4.45 25.89
C MET A 232 2.33 -5.42 26.19
N ILE A 233 3.54 -5.14 25.69
CA ILE A 233 4.71 -6.00 25.94
C ILE A 233 5.12 -5.96 27.42
N ARG A 234 5.04 -4.80 28.07
CA ARG A 234 5.36 -4.68 29.51
C ARG A 234 4.35 -5.43 30.37
N GLU A 235 3.07 -5.32 30.05
CA GLU A 235 2.00 -6.07 30.72
C GLU A 235 2.21 -7.58 30.57
N ALA A 236 2.47 -8.06 29.35
CA ALA A 236 2.70 -9.47 29.09
C ALA A 236 4.01 -10.05 29.68
N ARG A 237 5.01 -9.19 29.98
CA ARG A 237 6.27 -9.59 30.64
C ARG A 237 6.23 -9.45 32.16
N GLY A 238 5.26 -8.70 32.69
CA GLY A 238 5.07 -8.44 34.11
C GLY A 238 4.00 -9.33 34.78
N ALA A 239 3.31 -10.16 33.99
CA ALA A 239 2.43 -11.25 34.43
C ALA A 239 3.15 -12.60 34.32
#